data_AF-A0A967D4F5-F1
#
_entry.id   AF-A0A967D4F5-F1
#
_cell.length_a   1.000
_cell.length_b   1.000
_cell.length_c   1.000
_cell.angle_alpha   90.00
_cell.angle_beta   90.00
_cell.angle_gamma   90.00
#
_symmetry.space_group_name_H-M   'P 1'
#
loop_
_entity.id
_entity.type
_entity.pdbx_description
1 polymer ?
#
loop_
_entity_poly.entity_id
_entity_poly.type
_entity_poly.pdbx_seq_one_letter_code
_entity_poly.pdbx_strand_id
1 'polypeptide(L)'
;AAAAAGPDFAAIDAHVAGIERPVAGNFVEFVRTLTKPARSPLEQVRAIAWWMASHIAYDHDMFRNQFPKQQAGQAPLEAIAANEPAAVMRRGKAVCSGYAALFVTLCGTIGIEAEEVSGNVRYNDVGHKWNAVRIGGRWQLLDITYMAAGAGNARQGVGQPVAFYFLTPPELFIFSHYPKQPKWQLLPQPISRREFAAVPPVLPPLLAMVDQPAMLRRAARQGVREFVPAVVPDAVNVKLLDAPLARDLDAGRAYEFLIRADNCNAVYVDNGGEKSPLKQRAGLFRGEVTPAGEFVRIGVQPRNAVGGVKAILDYRVGGRRQSPPAATLVDEIVLKLNDARRREGVNTLRRDELLDRVAAAHAREMSRQLRTIDKSACLVAAVDTPGGVSVADFAGQFISSLMHDGGRRSWACAASHRRLGVGTAEAEGRTYFCLEFQ
;
A
#
# COMPACT_ATOMS: atom_id res chain seq x y z
N ALA A 1 -33.41 -4.82 -10.75
CA ALA A 1 -32.86 -3.60 -11.36
C ALA A 1 -31.49 -3.94 -11.93
N ALA A 2 -31.28 -3.79 -13.24
CA ALA A 2 -29.94 -3.85 -13.80
C ALA A 2 -29.10 -2.78 -13.09
N ALA A 3 -27.97 -3.16 -12.50
CA ALA A 3 -27.01 -2.18 -12.01
C ALA A 3 -26.63 -1.31 -13.21
N ALA A 4 -26.96 -0.02 -13.17
CA ALA A 4 -26.54 0.91 -14.20
C ALA A 4 -25.03 0.77 -14.35
N ALA A 5 -24.56 0.35 -15.53
CA ALA A 5 -23.15 0.44 -15.86
C ALA A 5 -22.74 1.90 -15.61
N GLY A 6 -21.61 2.10 -14.93
CA GLY A 6 -21.07 3.44 -14.74
C GLY A 6 -20.88 4.16 -16.08
N PRO A 7 -20.69 5.49 -16.07
CA PRO A 7 -20.47 6.26 -17.29
C PRO A 7 -19.32 5.66 -18.11
N ASP A 8 -19.58 5.43 -19.40
CA ASP A 8 -18.59 4.92 -20.36
C ASP A 8 -17.63 6.05 -20.76
N PHE A 9 -16.36 5.90 -20.39
CA PHE A 9 -15.30 6.86 -20.68
C PHE A 9 -14.43 6.48 -21.87
N ALA A 10 -14.71 5.37 -22.57
CA ALA A 10 -13.83 4.84 -23.61
C ALA A 10 -13.50 5.88 -24.71
N ALA A 11 -14.49 6.68 -25.13
CA ALA A 11 -14.27 7.73 -26.12
C ALA A 11 -13.37 8.87 -25.60
N ILE A 12 -13.52 9.25 -24.33
CA ILE A 12 -12.70 10.27 -23.67
C ILE A 12 -11.26 9.76 -23.53
N ASP A 13 -11.10 8.55 -23.02
CA ASP A 13 -9.81 7.91 -22.79
C ASP A 13 -9.03 7.73 -24.10
N ALA A 14 -9.72 7.31 -25.17
CA ALA A 14 -9.13 7.18 -26.51
C ALA A 14 -8.72 8.54 -27.11
N HIS A 15 -9.54 9.59 -26.91
CA HIS A 15 -9.23 10.94 -27.39
C HIS A 15 -7.95 11.48 -26.75
N VAL A 16 -7.79 11.33 -25.43
CA VAL A 16 -6.62 11.88 -24.74
C VAL A 16 -5.34 11.09 -24.95
N ALA A 17 -5.43 9.81 -25.32
CA ALA A 17 -4.26 8.94 -25.51
C ALA A 17 -3.28 9.45 -26.59
N GLY A 18 -3.77 10.18 -27.59
CA GLY A 18 -2.96 10.72 -28.69
C GLY A 18 -2.53 12.18 -28.50
N ILE A 19 -2.87 12.81 -27.37
CA ILE A 19 -2.59 14.24 -27.17
C ILE A 19 -1.21 14.40 -26.55
N GLU A 20 -0.28 14.94 -27.33
CA GLU A 20 1.05 15.24 -26.84
C GLU A 20 1.04 16.35 -25.79
N ARG A 21 2.05 16.28 -24.92
CA ARG A 21 2.30 17.28 -23.89
C ARG A 21 2.69 18.62 -24.54
N PRO A 22 1.99 19.74 -24.26
CA PRO A 22 2.33 21.05 -24.83
C PRO A 22 3.75 21.50 -24.48
N VAL A 23 4.43 22.07 -25.48
CA VAL A 23 5.79 22.62 -25.37
C VAL A 23 5.83 23.94 -24.58
N ALA A 24 4.73 24.71 -24.59
CA ALA A 24 4.58 25.97 -23.88
C ALA A 24 3.31 26.00 -23.02
N GLY A 25 3.38 26.59 -21.82
CA GLY A 25 2.40 26.49 -20.73
C GLY A 25 1.04 27.18 -20.92
N ASN A 26 0.44 27.13 -22.11
CA ASN A 26 -0.93 27.57 -22.30
C ASN A 26 -1.91 26.48 -21.82
N PHE A 27 -2.15 26.44 -20.50
CA PHE A 27 -3.05 25.47 -19.89
C PHE A 27 -4.50 25.60 -20.36
N VAL A 28 -4.96 26.82 -20.69
CA VAL A 28 -6.33 27.04 -21.15
C VAL A 28 -6.58 26.33 -22.48
N GLU A 29 -5.72 26.56 -23.48
CA GLU A 29 -5.87 25.93 -24.80
C GLU A 29 -5.65 24.41 -24.72
N PHE A 30 -4.73 23.99 -23.87
CA PHE A 30 -4.47 22.57 -23.65
C PHE A 30 -5.68 21.86 -23.04
N VAL A 31 -6.27 22.39 -21.96
CA VAL A 31 -7.47 21.78 -21.35
C VAL A 31 -8.65 21.83 -22.32
N ARG A 32 -8.81 22.90 -23.12
CA ARG A 32 -9.81 22.95 -24.19
C ARG A 32 -9.65 21.80 -25.20
N THR A 33 -8.40 21.46 -25.54
CA THR A 33 -8.10 20.34 -26.43
C THR A 33 -8.41 18.99 -25.78
N LEU A 34 -7.98 18.79 -24.53
CA LEU A 34 -8.26 17.56 -23.77
C LEU A 34 -9.77 17.30 -23.63
N THR A 35 -10.52 18.36 -23.37
CA THR A 35 -11.95 18.27 -23.02
C THR A 35 -12.89 18.44 -24.21
N LYS A 36 -12.37 18.58 -25.44
CA LYS A 36 -13.18 18.78 -26.65
C LYS A 36 -14.36 17.81 -26.83
N PRO A 37 -14.22 16.48 -26.60
CA PRO A 37 -15.34 15.55 -26.73
C PRO A 37 -16.25 15.51 -25.49
N ALA A 38 -15.84 16.11 -24.37
CA ALA A 38 -16.55 16.03 -23.11
C ALA A 38 -17.84 16.86 -23.12
N ARG A 39 -18.92 16.25 -22.64
CA ARG A 39 -20.28 16.81 -22.58
C ARG A 39 -20.72 17.12 -21.15
N SER A 40 -19.90 16.80 -20.16
CA SER A 40 -20.18 17.03 -18.75
C SER A 40 -18.92 17.35 -17.95
N PRO A 41 -19.02 18.01 -16.78
CA PRO A 41 -17.87 18.22 -15.89
C PRO A 41 -17.19 16.91 -15.47
N LEU A 42 -17.96 15.82 -15.37
CA LEU A 42 -17.41 14.49 -15.09
C LEU A 42 -16.47 14.01 -16.19
N GLU A 43 -16.89 14.13 -17.46
CA GLU A 43 -16.07 13.77 -18.61
C GLU A 43 -14.86 14.71 -18.77
N GLN A 44 -15.01 15.99 -18.42
CA GLN A 44 -13.89 16.94 -18.41
C GLN A 44 -12.82 16.54 -17.37
N VAL A 45 -13.25 16.23 -16.14
CA VAL A 45 -12.35 15.75 -15.08
C VAL A 45 -11.72 14.41 -15.48
N ARG A 46 -12.46 13.52 -16.13
CA ARG A 46 -11.92 12.27 -16.69
C ARG A 46 -10.80 12.54 -17.68
N ALA A 47 -11.02 13.41 -18.66
CA ALA A 47 -10.04 13.72 -19.68
C ALA A 47 -8.73 14.24 -19.06
N ILE A 48 -8.83 15.18 -18.11
CA ILE A 48 -7.67 15.75 -17.41
C ILE A 48 -6.92 14.67 -16.61
N ALA A 49 -7.63 13.95 -15.73
CA ALA A 49 -7.00 12.96 -14.84
C ALA A 49 -6.39 11.79 -15.62
N TRP A 50 -7.08 11.30 -16.65
CA TRP A 50 -6.62 10.19 -17.47
C TRP A 50 -5.40 10.57 -18.33
N TRP A 51 -5.44 11.76 -18.93
CA TRP A 51 -4.28 12.29 -19.65
C TRP A 51 -3.06 12.41 -18.74
N MET A 52 -3.22 13.03 -17.57
CA MET A 52 -2.13 13.18 -16.60
C MET A 52 -1.55 11.82 -16.18
N ALA A 53 -2.40 10.86 -15.85
CA ALA A 53 -1.97 9.53 -15.41
C ALA A 53 -1.23 8.72 -16.49
N SER A 54 -1.45 9.03 -17.78
CA SER A 54 -0.82 8.34 -18.91
C SER A 54 0.39 9.10 -19.50
N HIS A 55 0.50 10.41 -19.29
CA HIS A 55 1.51 11.26 -19.96
C HIS A 55 2.53 11.90 -19.02
N ILE A 56 2.29 11.86 -17.72
CA ILE A 56 3.25 12.29 -16.69
C ILE A 56 3.83 11.02 -16.05
N ALA A 57 5.15 10.95 -15.95
CA ALA A 57 5.84 9.85 -15.29
C ALA A 57 6.11 10.18 -13.82
N TYR A 58 6.08 9.16 -12.95
CA TYR A 58 6.45 9.36 -11.55
C TYR A 58 7.97 9.53 -11.40
N ASP A 59 8.40 10.58 -10.70
CA ASP A 59 9.81 10.89 -10.48
C ASP A 59 10.37 10.11 -9.27
N HIS A 60 10.64 8.82 -9.48
CA HIS A 60 11.16 7.93 -8.44
C HIS A 60 12.51 8.37 -7.87
N ASP A 61 13.38 8.94 -8.72
CA ASP A 61 14.70 9.42 -8.29
C ASP A 61 14.56 10.63 -7.37
N MET A 62 13.69 11.58 -7.75
CA MET A 62 13.35 12.71 -6.91
C MET A 62 12.77 12.26 -5.57
N PHE A 63 11.78 11.37 -5.59
CA PHE A 63 11.17 10.85 -4.37
C PHE A 63 12.21 10.21 -3.45
N ARG A 64 13.05 9.30 -3.97
CA ARG A 64 14.08 8.60 -3.19
C ARG A 64 15.12 9.54 -2.59
N ASN A 65 15.53 10.57 -3.33
CA ASN A 65 16.59 11.49 -2.91
C ASN A 65 16.09 12.61 -1.98
N GLN A 66 14.80 12.95 -2.07
CA GLN A 66 14.24 14.09 -1.33
C GLN A 66 13.42 13.67 -0.12
N PHE A 67 12.83 12.47 -0.09
CA PHE A 67 12.06 12.00 1.06
C PHE A 67 12.86 12.03 2.37
N PRO A 68 14.14 11.58 2.42
CA PRO A 68 14.95 11.70 3.63
C PRO A 68 15.23 13.17 4.02
N LYS A 69 15.44 14.05 3.03
CA LYS A 69 15.73 15.47 3.24
C LYS A 69 14.49 16.25 3.71
N GLN A 70 13.30 15.90 3.22
CA GLN A 70 12.03 16.46 3.66
C GLN A 70 11.72 16.13 5.11
N GLN A 71 11.98 14.88 5.55
CA GLN A 71 11.86 14.52 6.96
C GLN A 71 12.83 15.30 7.86
N ALA A 72 13.98 15.72 7.32
CA ALA A 72 14.95 16.58 7.99
C ALA A 72 14.64 18.09 7.86
N GLY A 73 13.50 18.49 7.27
CA GLY A 73 13.12 19.90 7.09
C GLY A 73 13.87 20.63 5.97
N GLN A 74 14.55 19.91 5.08
CA GLN A 74 15.47 20.45 4.07
C GLN A 74 15.03 20.11 2.65
N ALA A 75 13.73 20.18 2.34
CA ALA A 75 13.26 20.00 0.98
C ALA A 75 14.02 20.99 0.06
N PRO A 76 14.85 20.54 -0.89
CA PRO A 76 15.64 21.47 -1.70
C PRO A 76 14.69 22.37 -2.50
N LEU A 77 14.98 23.66 -2.64
CA LEU A 77 14.15 24.60 -3.42
C LEU A 77 13.87 24.07 -4.86
N GLU A 78 14.85 23.36 -5.42
CA GLU A 78 14.76 22.67 -6.72
C GLU A 78 13.65 21.61 -6.76
N ALA A 79 13.41 20.90 -5.65
CA ALA A 79 12.32 19.93 -5.51
C ALA A 79 10.95 20.57 -5.72
N ILE A 80 10.76 21.70 -5.05
CA ILE A 80 9.52 22.47 -5.07
C ILE A 80 9.32 23.00 -6.48
N ALA A 81 10.33 23.69 -7.02
CA ALA A 81 10.30 24.23 -8.37
C ALA A 81 10.04 23.17 -9.45
N ALA A 82 10.58 21.95 -9.28
CA ALA A 82 10.40 20.86 -10.23
C ALA A 82 9.00 20.24 -10.22
N ASN A 83 8.23 20.45 -9.15
CA ASN A 83 6.84 19.99 -8.99
C ASN A 83 5.80 21.11 -9.17
N GLU A 84 6.22 22.33 -9.51
CA GLU A 84 5.31 23.38 -9.95
C GLU A 84 4.58 22.97 -11.25
N PRO A 85 3.29 23.29 -11.43
CA PRO A 85 2.49 22.84 -12.57
C PRO A 85 3.17 23.05 -13.93
N ALA A 86 3.75 24.23 -14.16
CA ALA A 86 4.44 24.54 -15.41
C ALA A 86 5.73 23.71 -15.59
N ALA A 87 6.45 23.41 -14.51
CA ALA A 87 7.65 22.58 -14.57
C ALA A 87 7.31 21.11 -14.82
N VAL A 88 6.27 20.58 -14.15
CA VAL A 88 5.74 19.23 -14.41
C VAL A 88 5.32 19.11 -15.87
N MET A 89 4.61 20.11 -16.38
CA MET A 89 4.17 20.14 -17.77
C MET A 89 5.34 20.15 -18.76
N ARG A 90 6.45 20.86 -18.48
CA ARG A 90 7.63 20.83 -19.36
C ARG A 90 8.36 19.49 -19.27
N ARG A 91 8.61 19.01 -18.05
CA ARG A 91 9.43 17.83 -17.76
C ARG A 91 8.73 16.51 -18.06
N GLY A 92 7.39 16.47 -17.98
CA GLY A 92 6.61 15.24 -18.03
C GLY A 92 6.86 14.33 -16.82
N LYS A 93 7.33 14.88 -15.69
CA LYS A 93 7.69 14.12 -14.49
C LYS A 93 7.27 14.86 -13.21
N ALA A 94 6.74 14.13 -12.24
CA ALA A 94 6.36 14.67 -10.94
C ALA A 94 6.39 13.61 -9.83
N VAL A 95 6.50 14.05 -8.57
CA VAL A 95 6.07 13.26 -7.41
C VAL A 95 4.63 13.63 -7.03
N CYS A 96 4.09 13.03 -5.97
CA CYS A 96 2.67 13.16 -5.60
C CYS A 96 2.17 14.61 -5.47
N SER A 97 3.00 15.52 -4.93
CA SER A 97 2.65 16.95 -4.85
C SER A 97 2.49 17.61 -6.22
N GLY A 98 3.34 17.27 -7.19
CA GLY A 98 3.27 17.84 -8.53
C GLY A 98 2.05 17.34 -9.31
N TYR A 99 1.67 16.07 -9.15
CA TYR A 99 0.39 15.58 -9.68
C TYR A 99 -0.78 16.34 -9.07
N ALA A 100 -0.82 16.46 -7.74
CA ALA A 100 -1.92 17.11 -7.05
C ALA A 100 -2.07 18.59 -7.45
N ALA A 101 -0.97 19.34 -7.51
CA ALA A 101 -0.97 20.75 -7.89
C ALA A 101 -1.30 20.98 -9.37
N LEU A 102 -0.77 20.15 -10.28
CA LEU A 102 -1.08 20.24 -11.70
C LEU A 102 -2.57 20.00 -11.95
N PHE A 103 -3.18 19.02 -11.29
CA PHE A 103 -4.60 18.72 -11.45
C PHE A 103 -5.48 19.90 -11.03
N VAL A 104 -5.22 20.49 -9.86
CA VAL A 104 -5.94 21.69 -9.39
C VAL A 104 -5.81 22.83 -10.41
N THR A 105 -4.60 23.04 -10.93
CA THR A 105 -4.33 24.08 -11.93
C THR A 105 -5.13 23.86 -13.21
N LEU A 106 -5.14 22.65 -13.75
CA LEU A 106 -5.86 22.31 -14.99
C LEU A 106 -7.39 22.41 -14.79
N CYS A 107 -7.93 21.89 -13.69
CA CYS A 107 -9.35 22.04 -13.36
C CYS A 107 -9.77 23.52 -13.22
N GLY A 108 -8.93 24.35 -12.60
CA GLY A 108 -9.18 25.78 -12.43
C GLY A 108 -9.33 26.53 -13.75
N THR A 109 -8.64 26.11 -14.82
CA THR A 109 -8.75 26.76 -16.15
C THR A 109 -10.13 26.67 -16.78
N ILE A 110 -10.93 25.69 -16.37
CA ILE A 110 -12.31 25.47 -16.84
C ILE A 110 -13.34 25.65 -15.72
N GLY A 111 -12.96 26.30 -14.62
CA GLY A 111 -13.86 26.62 -13.51
C GLY A 111 -14.31 25.42 -12.67
N ILE A 112 -13.61 24.30 -12.72
CA ILE A 112 -13.89 23.14 -11.88
C ILE A 112 -13.14 23.28 -10.55
N GLU A 113 -13.88 23.30 -9.44
CA GLU A 113 -13.29 23.37 -8.11
C GLU A 113 -12.55 22.06 -7.77
N ALA A 114 -11.26 22.16 -7.46
CA ALA A 114 -10.42 21.05 -7.02
C ALA A 114 -9.46 21.52 -5.93
N GLU A 115 -9.12 20.62 -5.01
CA GLU A 115 -8.32 20.90 -3.82
C GLU A 115 -7.20 19.85 -3.67
N GLU A 116 -6.03 20.30 -3.20
CA GLU A 116 -4.98 19.39 -2.75
C GLU A 116 -5.33 18.84 -1.36
N VAL A 117 -5.32 17.52 -1.23
CA VAL A 117 -5.50 16.85 0.06
C VAL A 117 -4.17 16.24 0.48
N SER A 118 -3.67 16.68 1.63
CA SER A 118 -2.47 16.11 2.25
C SER A 118 -2.84 15.08 3.31
N GLY A 119 -2.08 13.99 3.38
CA GLY A 119 -2.35 12.88 4.29
C GLY A 119 -1.23 11.87 4.36
N ASN A 120 -1.59 10.64 4.75
CA ASN A 120 -0.71 9.49 4.78
C ASN A 120 -1.37 8.33 4.03
N VAL A 121 -0.55 7.55 3.33
CA VAL A 121 -0.99 6.29 2.71
C VAL A 121 -0.61 5.11 3.60
N ARG A 122 -1.49 4.11 3.67
CA ARG A 122 -1.39 3.00 4.63
C ARG A 122 -0.16 2.11 4.43
N TYR A 123 0.24 1.87 3.18
CA TYR A 123 1.25 0.86 2.85
C TYR A 123 2.59 1.07 3.57
N ASN A 124 2.92 2.32 3.91
CA ASN A 124 4.18 2.71 4.53
C ASN A 124 4.07 3.90 5.50
N ASP A 125 2.85 4.33 5.88
CA ASP A 125 2.56 5.56 6.63
C ASP A 125 3.29 6.81 6.06
N VAL A 126 3.59 6.80 4.76
CA VAL A 126 4.32 7.89 4.10
C VAL A 126 3.38 9.06 3.84
N GLY A 127 3.89 10.27 4.10
CA GLY A 127 3.24 11.50 3.71
C GLY A 127 2.95 11.52 2.22
N HIS A 128 1.70 11.78 1.86
CA HIS A 128 1.22 11.75 0.48
C HIS A 128 0.27 12.92 0.20
N LYS A 129 0.11 13.24 -1.09
CA LYS A 129 -0.84 14.24 -1.57
C LYS A 129 -1.66 13.67 -2.72
N TRP A 130 -2.96 13.93 -2.69
CA TRP A 130 -3.93 13.57 -3.72
C TRP A 130 -4.94 14.70 -3.87
N ASN A 131 -6.07 14.48 -4.56
CA ASN A 131 -7.05 15.53 -4.83
C ASN A 131 -8.46 15.20 -4.31
N ALA A 132 -9.20 16.27 -4.00
CA ALA A 132 -10.65 16.26 -3.98
C ALA A 132 -11.15 17.17 -5.10
N VAL A 133 -12.20 16.77 -5.82
CA VAL A 133 -12.79 17.55 -6.93
C VAL A 133 -14.29 17.66 -6.72
N ARG A 134 -14.87 18.82 -7.05
CA ARG A 134 -16.31 19.06 -6.91
C ARG A 134 -17.01 18.87 -8.26
N ILE A 135 -17.86 17.84 -8.34
CA ILE A 135 -18.65 17.53 -9.54
C ILE A 135 -20.11 17.36 -9.12
N GLY A 136 -21.03 18.02 -9.82
CA GLY A 136 -22.46 17.96 -9.48
C GLY A 136 -22.76 18.43 -8.04
N GLY A 137 -22.02 19.43 -7.56
CA GLY A 137 -22.15 19.98 -6.22
C GLY A 137 -21.52 19.16 -5.09
N ARG A 138 -20.97 17.97 -5.39
CA ARG A 138 -20.40 17.05 -4.38
C ARG A 138 -18.90 16.89 -4.55
N TRP A 139 -18.18 16.90 -3.44
CA TRP A 139 -16.75 16.56 -3.39
C TRP A 139 -16.56 15.05 -3.60
N GLN A 140 -15.55 14.70 -4.38
CA GLN A 140 -15.17 13.32 -4.71
C GLN A 140 -13.65 13.19 -4.67
N LEU A 141 -13.14 12.00 -4.33
CA LEU A 141 -11.71 11.76 -4.11
C LEU A 141 -11.07 11.10 -5.33
N LEU A 142 -9.87 11.52 -5.68
CA LEU A 142 -9.05 10.87 -6.70
C LEU A 142 -7.58 10.98 -6.37
N ASP A 143 -6.80 10.01 -6.85
CA ASP A 143 -5.34 10.03 -6.74
C ASP A 143 -4.68 9.68 -8.07
N ILE A 144 -4.28 10.71 -8.80
CA ILE A 144 -3.66 10.57 -10.12
C ILE A 144 -2.27 9.93 -10.03
N THR A 145 -1.58 10.08 -8.90
CA THR A 145 -0.28 9.41 -8.67
C THR A 145 -0.48 7.90 -8.66
N TYR A 146 -1.51 7.43 -7.95
CA TYR A 146 -1.83 6.00 -7.87
C TYR A 146 -2.57 5.49 -9.11
N MET A 147 -3.29 6.35 -9.84
CA MET A 147 -3.75 6.04 -11.20
C MET A 147 -2.54 5.76 -12.12
N ALA A 148 -1.52 6.62 -12.08
CA ALA A 148 -0.29 6.46 -12.86
C ALA A 148 0.58 5.27 -12.38
N ALA A 149 0.43 4.81 -11.14
CA ALA A 149 1.23 3.69 -10.62
C ALA A 149 0.94 2.35 -11.32
N GLY A 150 -0.27 2.12 -11.84
CA GLY A 150 -0.52 0.98 -12.75
C GLY A 150 0.06 1.16 -14.14
N ALA A 151 0.36 2.41 -14.53
CA ALA A 151 1.22 2.68 -15.67
C ALA A 151 2.70 2.41 -15.38
N GLY A 152 3.06 2.15 -14.11
CA GLY A 152 4.41 2.18 -13.56
C GLY A 152 5.03 0.84 -13.15
N ASN A 153 4.52 -0.29 -13.64
CA ASN A 153 5.23 -1.58 -13.55
C ASN A 153 6.05 -1.90 -14.82
N ALA A 154 6.44 -0.87 -15.58
CA ALA A 154 7.45 -1.02 -16.61
C ALA A 154 8.56 -0.01 -16.35
N ARG A 155 9.77 -0.51 -16.11
CA ARG A 155 11.01 0.22 -16.37
C ARG A 155 11.14 0.68 -17.84
N GLN A 156 10.09 0.57 -18.66
CA GLN A 156 10.11 0.68 -20.13
C GLN A 156 8.79 1.11 -20.82
N GLY A 157 7.82 1.79 -20.18
CA GLY A 157 6.70 2.36 -20.97
C GLY A 157 5.39 2.61 -20.24
N VAL A 158 4.55 3.45 -20.85
CA VAL A 158 3.22 3.86 -20.41
C VAL A 158 2.30 2.64 -20.28
N GLY A 159 2.01 2.17 -19.07
CA GLY A 159 0.89 1.24 -18.84
C GLY A 159 -0.45 1.97 -18.75
N GLN A 160 -1.55 1.21 -18.73
CA GLN A 160 -2.89 1.78 -18.60
C GLN A 160 -3.13 2.36 -17.20
N PRO A 161 -3.70 3.58 -17.07
CA PRO A 161 -4.03 4.13 -15.77
C PRO A 161 -4.98 3.22 -14.95
N VAL A 162 -4.77 3.16 -13.63
CA VAL A 162 -5.62 2.40 -12.71
C VAL A 162 -6.92 3.16 -12.46
N ALA A 163 -7.99 2.75 -13.14
CA ALA A 163 -9.30 3.41 -13.03
C ALA A 163 -9.87 3.44 -11.60
N PHE A 164 -9.47 2.52 -10.71
CA PHE A 164 -9.93 2.49 -9.32
C PHE A 164 -9.70 3.81 -8.58
N TYR A 165 -8.59 4.51 -8.85
CA TYR A 165 -8.22 5.76 -8.17
C TYR A 165 -8.86 7.01 -8.79
N PHE A 166 -9.74 6.85 -9.78
CA PHE A 166 -10.54 7.92 -10.34
C PHE A 166 -11.91 7.98 -9.66
N LEU A 167 -12.19 9.05 -8.91
CA LEU A 167 -13.45 9.25 -8.19
C LEU A 167 -13.83 8.07 -7.28
N THR A 168 -12.84 7.54 -6.56
CA THR A 168 -13.02 6.41 -5.66
C THR A 168 -14.01 6.77 -4.54
N PRO A 169 -15.00 5.91 -4.25
CA PRO A 169 -15.89 6.10 -3.11
C PRO A 169 -15.10 6.30 -1.81
N PRO A 170 -15.43 7.31 -0.99
CA PRO A 170 -14.75 7.58 0.28
C PRO A 170 -14.65 6.36 1.20
N GLU A 171 -15.66 5.50 1.17
CA GLU A 171 -15.75 4.27 1.96
C GLU A 171 -14.75 3.19 1.55
N LEU A 172 -14.21 3.26 0.32
CA LEU A 172 -13.10 2.42 -0.14
C LEU A 172 -11.77 3.16 -0.01
N PHE A 173 -11.74 4.45 -0.32
CA PHE A 173 -10.53 5.27 -0.32
C PHE A 173 -9.88 5.36 1.07
N ILE A 174 -10.68 5.40 2.14
CA ILE A 174 -10.19 5.43 3.54
C ILE A 174 -9.41 4.17 3.96
N PHE A 175 -9.50 3.06 3.20
CA PHE A 175 -8.69 1.87 3.49
C PHE A 175 -7.25 2.01 3.03
N SER A 176 -6.95 2.96 2.13
CA SER A 176 -5.60 3.23 1.64
C SER A 176 -5.08 4.63 2.01
N HIS A 177 -5.95 5.63 2.15
CA HIS A 177 -5.57 7.04 2.34
C HIS A 177 -6.22 7.64 3.59
N TYR A 178 -5.40 8.25 4.45
CA TYR A 178 -5.87 8.99 5.64
C TYR A 178 -5.50 10.47 5.53
N PRO A 179 -6.47 11.39 5.39
CA PRO A 179 -6.18 12.81 5.27
C PRO A 179 -5.77 13.43 6.61
N LYS A 180 -4.89 14.45 6.56
CA LYS A 180 -4.53 15.25 7.74
C LYS A 180 -5.72 16.02 8.30
N GLN A 181 -6.59 16.53 7.43
CA GLN A 181 -7.82 17.21 7.83
C GLN A 181 -9.00 16.23 7.76
N PRO A 182 -9.71 15.96 8.87
CA PRO A 182 -10.80 14.97 8.91
C PRO A 182 -11.92 15.22 7.91
N LYS A 183 -12.21 16.48 7.54
CA LYS A 183 -13.24 16.82 6.55
C LYS A 183 -13.04 16.13 5.21
N TRP A 184 -11.77 15.90 4.82
CA TRP A 184 -11.43 15.27 3.53
C TRP A 184 -11.58 13.76 3.53
N GLN A 185 -12.00 13.15 4.63
CA GLN A 185 -12.43 11.75 4.60
C GLN A 185 -13.71 11.60 3.78
N LEU A 186 -14.54 12.64 3.69
CA LEU A 186 -15.85 12.63 3.01
C LEU A 186 -16.79 11.49 3.45
N LEU A 187 -16.51 10.89 4.62
CA LEU A 187 -17.34 9.87 5.24
C LEU A 187 -18.46 10.54 6.05
N PRO A 188 -19.67 9.95 6.07
CA PRO A 188 -20.72 10.38 6.99
C PRO A 188 -20.27 10.34 8.46
N GLN A 189 -19.43 9.37 8.80
CA GLN A 189 -18.78 9.24 10.10
C GLN A 189 -17.27 9.08 9.88
N PRO A 190 -16.48 10.15 10.08
CA PRO A 190 -15.03 10.08 10.00
C PRO A 190 -14.45 9.10 11.02
N ILE A 191 -13.41 8.36 10.62
CA ILE A 191 -12.67 7.48 11.53
C ILE A 191 -11.47 8.20 12.11
N SER A 192 -11.05 7.79 13.30
CA SER A 192 -9.82 8.26 13.93
C SER A 192 -8.57 7.65 13.29
N ARG A 193 -7.40 8.27 13.53
CA ARG A 193 -6.11 7.72 13.12
C ARG A 193 -5.84 6.35 13.73
N ARG A 194 -6.33 6.10 14.95
CA ARG A 194 -6.20 4.80 15.64
C ARG A 194 -7.00 3.72 14.93
N GLU A 195 -8.26 4.02 14.59
CA GLU A 195 -9.11 3.10 13.83
C GLU A 195 -8.55 2.85 12.43
N PHE A 196 -8.02 3.90 11.79
CA PHE A 196 -7.26 3.73 10.57
C PHE A 196 -6.10 2.75 10.84
N ALA A 197 -5.15 3.05 11.71
CA ALA A 197 -3.96 2.22 11.96
C ALA A 197 -4.26 0.77 12.39
N ALA A 198 -5.42 0.48 12.98
CA ALA A 198 -5.82 -0.85 13.43
C ALA A 198 -6.14 -1.84 12.29
N VAL A 199 -6.37 -1.35 11.06
CA VAL A 199 -6.66 -2.19 9.89
C VAL A 199 -5.36 -2.49 9.12
N PRO A 200 -5.06 -3.74 8.76
CA PRO A 200 -3.87 -4.02 7.96
C PRO A 200 -3.98 -3.43 6.54
N PRO A 201 -2.85 -3.25 5.82
CA PRO A 201 -2.86 -2.78 4.44
C PRO A 201 -3.76 -3.61 3.53
N VAL A 202 -4.62 -2.94 2.76
CA VAL A 202 -5.40 -3.55 1.68
C VAL A 202 -4.71 -3.21 0.37
N LEU A 203 -4.31 -4.23 -0.40
CA LEU A 203 -3.63 -3.99 -1.66
C LEU A 203 -4.60 -3.44 -2.72
N PRO A 204 -4.15 -2.56 -3.63
CA PRO A 204 -5.00 -1.95 -4.64
C PRO A 204 -5.84 -2.93 -5.48
N PRO A 205 -5.32 -4.10 -5.91
CA PRO A 205 -6.13 -5.09 -6.63
C PRO A 205 -7.36 -5.54 -5.87
N LEU A 206 -7.24 -5.77 -4.56
CA LEU A 206 -8.38 -6.20 -3.74
C LEU A 206 -9.38 -5.06 -3.57
N LEU A 207 -8.91 -3.83 -3.31
CA LEU A 207 -9.78 -2.65 -3.24
C LEU A 207 -10.56 -2.43 -4.55
N ALA A 208 -9.92 -2.66 -5.69
CA ALA A 208 -10.54 -2.55 -7.00
C ALA A 208 -11.60 -3.63 -7.27
N MET A 209 -11.44 -4.81 -6.68
CA MET A 209 -12.38 -5.92 -6.83
C MET A 209 -13.54 -5.88 -5.82
N VAL A 210 -13.39 -5.30 -4.64
CA VAL A 210 -14.50 -5.21 -3.67
C VAL A 210 -15.61 -4.30 -4.21
N ASP A 211 -16.83 -4.83 -4.30
CA ASP A 211 -18.01 -4.08 -4.74
C ASP A 211 -18.62 -3.26 -3.58
N GLN A 212 -18.77 -3.91 -2.43
CA GLN A 212 -19.41 -3.32 -1.26
C GLN A 212 -18.37 -2.93 -0.19
N PRO A 213 -18.24 -1.63 0.15
CA PRO A 213 -17.31 -1.18 1.20
C PRO A 213 -17.56 -1.83 2.57
N ALA A 214 -18.79 -2.29 2.82
CA ALA A 214 -19.17 -3.02 4.03
C ALA A 214 -18.35 -4.30 4.23
N MET A 215 -17.91 -4.97 3.15
CA MET A 215 -17.07 -6.17 3.25
C MET A 215 -15.75 -5.88 3.96
N LEU A 216 -15.07 -4.79 3.58
CA LEU A 216 -13.81 -4.37 4.19
C LEU A 216 -14.02 -3.94 5.66
N ARG A 217 -15.10 -3.21 5.96
CA ARG A 217 -15.43 -2.84 7.35
C ARG A 217 -15.73 -4.05 8.22
N ARG A 218 -16.44 -5.04 7.69
CA ARG A 218 -16.75 -6.30 8.38
C ARG A 218 -15.46 -7.07 8.67
N ALA A 219 -14.59 -7.21 7.67
CA ALA A 219 -13.28 -7.86 7.84
C ALA A 219 -12.40 -7.14 8.87
N ALA A 220 -12.36 -5.80 8.83
CA ALA A 220 -11.65 -4.98 9.82
C ALA A 220 -12.19 -5.19 11.25
N ARG A 221 -13.51 -5.19 11.45
CA ARG A 221 -14.13 -5.45 12.77
C ARG A 221 -13.90 -6.87 13.27
N GLN A 222 -13.73 -7.83 12.37
CA GLN A 222 -13.40 -9.22 12.69
C GLN A 222 -11.91 -9.42 13.03
N GLY A 223 -11.10 -8.34 13.00
CA GLY A 223 -9.69 -8.40 13.38
C GLY A 223 -8.84 -9.16 12.36
N VAL A 224 -9.15 -9.01 11.07
CA VAL A 224 -8.33 -9.55 9.99
C VAL A 224 -6.88 -9.11 10.17
N ARG A 225 -5.95 -10.06 10.15
CA ARG A 225 -4.51 -9.79 10.30
C ARG A 225 -3.85 -9.50 8.96
N GLU A 226 -4.33 -10.17 7.93
CA GLU A 226 -3.87 -10.01 6.56
C GLU A 226 -5.01 -10.22 5.59
N PHE A 227 -5.13 -9.32 4.61
CA PHE A 227 -6.12 -9.43 3.55
C PHE A 227 -5.67 -10.41 2.47
N VAL A 228 -6.62 -11.11 1.86
CA VAL A 228 -6.34 -12.03 0.75
C VAL A 228 -5.62 -11.30 -0.40
N PRO A 229 -4.47 -11.82 -0.89
CA PRO A 229 -3.85 -11.32 -2.10
C PRO A 229 -4.82 -11.43 -3.29
N ALA A 230 -4.90 -10.35 -4.08
CA ALA A 230 -5.76 -10.30 -5.24
C ALA A 230 -4.97 -9.89 -6.49
N VAL A 231 -5.41 -10.39 -7.64
CA VAL A 231 -4.89 -10.00 -8.95
C VAL A 231 -6.08 -9.60 -9.80
N VAL A 232 -6.07 -8.37 -10.33
CA VAL A 232 -7.10 -7.94 -11.29
C VAL A 232 -6.76 -8.57 -12.64
N PRO A 233 -7.60 -9.47 -13.17
CA PRO A 233 -7.35 -10.11 -14.45
C PRO A 233 -7.54 -9.11 -15.60
N ASP A 234 -6.62 -9.12 -16.57
CA ASP A 234 -6.80 -8.33 -17.79
C ASP A 234 -8.08 -8.75 -18.52
N ALA A 235 -8.78 -7.76 -19.09
CA ALA A 235 -9.99 -7.92 -19.91
C ALA A 235 -11.25 -8.48 -19.21
N VAL A 236 -11.19 -8.75 -17.90
CA VAL A 236 -12.33 -9.20 -17.12
C VAL A 236 -12.60 -8.23 -15.98
N ASN A 237 -13.80 -7.65 -15.97
CA ASN A 237 -14.28 -6.90 -14.82
C ASN A 237 -14.78 -7.88 -13.75
N VAL A 238 -14.02 -8.02 -12.66
CA VAL A 238 -14.39 -8.85 -11.51
C VAL A 238 -14.79 -7.97 -10.33
N LYS A 239 -15.96 -8.27 -9.75
CA LYS A 239 -16.44 -7.65 -8.51
C LYS A 239 -16.80 -8.72 -7.48
N LEU A 240 -16.28 -8.58 -6.27
CA LEU A 240 -16.60 -9.41 -5.11
C LEU A 240 -17.81 -8.78 -4.41
N LEU A 241 -18.93 -9.50 -4.45
CA LEU A 241 -20.16 -9.11 -3.76
C LEU A 241 -20.20 -9.72 -2.36
N ASP A 242 -19.70 -10.94 -2.22
CA ASP A 242 -19.38 -11.55 -0.94
C ASP A 242 -18.23 -12.56 -1.11
N ALA A 243 -17.30 -12.55 -0.17
CA ALA A 243 -16.15 -13.45 -0.11
C ALA A 243 -15.45 -13.26 1.23
N PRO A 244 -14.78 -14.30 1.78
CA PRO A 244 -13.82 -14.09 2.85
C PRO A 244 -12.73 -13.13 2.38
N LEU A 245 -12.43 -12.11 3.18
CA LEU A 245 -11.36 -11.16 2.87
C LEU A 245 -10.09 -11.41 3.68
N ALA A 246 -10.13 -12.30 4.67
CA ALA A 246 -8.95 -12.77 5.37
C ALA A 246 -8.15 -13.73 4.47
N ARG A 247 -6.82 -13.59 4.47
CA ARG A 247 -5.92 -14.49 3.74
C ARG A 247 -6.02 -15.93 4.23
N ASP A 248 -6.23 -16.10 5.53
CA ASP A 248 -6.30 -17.39 6.19
C ASP A 248 -7.75 -17.87 6.33
N LEU A 249 -8.02 -19.08 5.83
CA LEU A 249 -9.29 -19.78 5.99
C LEU A 249 -9.14 -20.94 6.98
N ASP A 250 -10.11 -21.07 7.88
CA ASP A 250 -10.23 -22.23 8.77
C ASP A 250 -10.57 -23.49 7.96
N ALA A 251 -9.75 -24.55 8.10
CA ALA A 251 -10.05 -25.86 7.52
C ALA A 251 -11.39 -26.43 8.05
N GLY A 252 -12.17 -27.06 7.17
CA GLY A 252 -13.46 -27.67 7.53
C GLY A 252 -14.61 -26.68 7.77
N ARG A 253 -14.37 -25.38 7.73
CA ARG A 253 -15.42 -24.35 7.81
C ARG A 253 -15.88 -23.96 6.40
N ALA A 254 -17.18 -23.96 6.17
CA ALA A 254 -17.75 -23.51 4.89
C ALA A 254 -17.62 -21.99 4.72
N TYR A 255 -17.22 -21.56 3.52
CA TYR A 255 -17.15 -20.16 3.09
C TYR A 255 -17.93 -19.95 1.81
N GLU A 256 -18.71 -18.87 1.77
CA GLU A 256 -19.45 -18.47 0.58
C GLU A 256 -18.63 -17.52 -0.30
N PHE A 257 -18.72 -17.75 -1.62
CA PHE A 257 -18.18 -16.88 -2.65
C PHE A 257 -19.31 -16.42 -3.56
N LEU A 258 -19.45 -15.11 -3.71
CA LEU A 258 -20.39 -14.45 -4.59
C LEU A 258 -19.65 -13.39 -5.42
N ILE A 259 -19.45 -13.71 -6.70
CA ILE A 259 -18.56 -12.96 -7.60
C ILE A 259 -19.32 -12.60 -8.87
N ARG A 260 -19.31 -11.32 -9.24
CA ARG A 260 -19.73 -10.88 -10.57
C ARG A 260 -18.48 -10.83 -11.44
N ALA A 261 -18.53 -11.50 -12.59
CA ALA A 261 -17.45 -11.47 -13.56
C ALA A 261 -18.03 -11.36 -14.97
N ASP A 262 -17.77 -10.23 -15.62
CA ASP A 262 -18.21 -9.99 -16.99
C ASP A 262 -17.25 -10.63 -18.00
N ASN A 263 -17.72 -10.95 -19.20
CA ASN A 263 -16.89 -11.54 -20.27
C ASN A 263 -16.10 -12.81 -19.87
N CYS A 264 -16.63 -13.60 -18.93
CA CYS A 264 -16.06 -14.88 -18.51
C CYS A 264 -16.88 -16.07 -19.01
N ASN A 265 -16.18 -17.18 -19.24
CA ASN A 265 -16.77 -18.51 -19.46
C ASN A 265 -17.10 -19.15 -18.11
N ALA A 266 -16.20 -19.05 -17.13
CA ALA A 266 -16.35 -19.66 -15.82
C ALA A 266 -15.51 -18.95 -14.76
N VAL A 267 -15.92 -19.14 -13.50
CA VAL A 267 -15.11 -18.87 -12.31
C VAL A 267 -14.93 -20.20 -11.60
N TYR A 268 -13.70 -20.54 -11.26
CA TYR A 268 -13.32 -21.81 -10.65
C TYR A 268 -12.81 -21.62 -9.23
N VAL A 269 -13.03 -22.64 -8.43
CA VAL A 269 -12.38 -22.85 -7.14
C VAL A 269 -11.39 -23.99 -7.31
N ASP A 270 -10.15 -23.78 -6.90
CA ASP A 270 -9.14 -24.81 -6.70
C ASP A 270 -8.96 -25.00 -5.19
N ASN A 271 -9.49 -26.10 -4.64
CA ASN A 271 -9.44 -26.43 -3.22
C ASN A 271 -8.37 -27.50 -2.99
N GLY A 272 -7.12 -27.08 -2.82
CA GLY A 272 -6.00 -27.99 -2.62
C GLY A 272 -5.68 -28.90 -3.81
N GLY A 273 -5.93 -28.44 -5.05
CA GLY A 273 -5.72 -29.19 -6.29
C GLY A 273 -7.00 -29.69 -6.95
N GLU A 274 -8.11 -29.75 -6.20
CA GLU A 274 -9.41 -30.13 -6.75
C GLU A 274 -10.12 -28.90 -7.34
N LYS A 275 -10.20 -28.85 -8.67
CA LYS A 275 -10.82 -27.74 -9.41
C LYS A 275 -12.28 -28.00 -9.71
N SER A 276 -13.15 -27.08 -9.29
CA SER A 276 -14.58 -27.11 -9.58
C SER A 276 -15.11 -25.74 -10.01
N PRO A 277 -16.07 -25.67 -10.96
CA PRO A 277 -16.67 -24.40 -11.35
C PRO A 277 -17.69 -23.92 -10.32
N LEU A 278 -17.76 -22.61 -10.10
CA LEU A 278 -18.86 -21.97 -9.39
C LEU A 278 -20.13 -22.01 -10.24
N LYS A 279 -21.30 -22.12 -9.58
CA LYS A 279 -22.60 -22.08 -10.27
C LYS A 279 -22.82 -20.68 -10.85
N GLN A 280 -23.10 -20.61 -12.14
CA GLN A 280 -23.29 -19.35 -12.85
C GLN A 280 -24.77 -19.06 -13.12
N ARG A 281 -25.18 -17.80 -12.93
CA ARG A 281 -26.47 -17.27 -13.40
C ARG A 281 -26.32 -15.80 -13.78
N ALA A 282 -26.50 -15.48 -15.06
CA ALA A 282 -26.48 -14.10 -15.58
C ALA A 282 -25.24 -13.26 -15.16
N GLY A 283 -24.03 -13.82 -15.33
CA GLY A 283 -22.76 -13.15 -14.98
C GLY A 283 -22.41 -13.15 -13.48
N LEU A 284 -23.29 -13.70 -12.64
CA LEU A 284 -23.06 -13.94 -11.22
C LEU A 284 -22.60 -15.38 -11.01
N PHE A 285 -21.54 -15.56 -10.25
CA PHE A 285 -20.95 -16.84 -9.89
C PHE A 285 -21.05 -17.04 -8.38
N ARG A 286 -21.63 -18.16 -7.98
CA ARG A 286 -21.86 -18.49 -6.57
C ARG A 286 -21.42 -19.91 -6.25
N GLY A 287 -20.81 -20.08 -5.08
CA GLY A 287 -20.58 -21.40 -4.52
C GLY A 287 -20.12 -21.32 -3.08
N GLU A 288 -20.27 -22.45 -2.41
CA GLU A 288 -19.76 -22.67 -1.06
C GLU A 288 -18.54 -23.56 -1.17
N VAL A 289 -17.48 -23.23 -0.42
CA VAL A 289 -16.23 -23.97 -0.40
C VAL A 289 -15.92 -24.30 1.05
N THR A 290 -15.72 -25.58 1.33
CA THR A 290 -15.20 -26.05 2.61
C THR A 290 -13.73 -26.40 2.39
N PRO A 291 -12.78 -25.59 2.89
CA PRO A 291 -11.36 -25.80 2.66
C PRO A 291 -10.92 -27.14 3.26
N ALA A 292 -10.29 -27.96 2.44
CA ALA A 292 -9.83 -29.31 2.82
C ALA A 292 -8.33 -29.54 2.58
N GLY A 293 -7.71 -28.76 1.69
CA GLY A 293 -6.26 -28.80 1.42
C GLY A 293 -5.47 -27.69 2.11
N GLU A 294 -4.28 -27.38 1.59
CA GLU A 294 -3.39 -26.32 2.13
C GLU A 294 -3.74 -24.91 1.64
N PHE A 295 -4.51 -24.81 0.56
CA PHE A 295 -4.88 -23.54 -0.07
C PHE A 295 -6.27 -23.63 -0.70
N VAL A 296 -6.89 -22.46 -0.88
CA VAL A 296 -8.04 -22.27 -1.76
C VAL A 296 -7.70 -21.16 -2.73
N ARG A 297 -7.93 -21.36 -4.02
CA ARG A 297 -7.67 -20.35 -5.04
C ARG A 297 -8.88 -20.15 -5.92
N ILE A 298 -9.24 -18.88 -6.12
CA ILE A 298 -10.31 -18.50 -7.04
C ILE A 298 -9.67 -18.06 -8.34
N GLY A 299 -10.13 -18.63 -9.46
CA GLY A 299 -9.65 -18.27 -10.78
C GLY A 299 -10.78 -17.92 -11.73
N VAL A 300 -10.49 -17.09 -12.72
CA VAL A 300 -11.44 -16.74 -13.80
C VAL A 300 -10.93 -17.26 -15.14
N GLN A 301 -11.86 -17.65 -16.00
CA GLN A 301 -11.58 -18.01 -17.38
C GLN A 301 -12.23 -16.96 -18.30
N PRO A 302 -11.46 -16.03 -18.88
CA PRO A 302 -11.98 -15.05 -19.84
C PRO A 302 -12.54 -15.73 -21.10
N ARG A 303 -13.55 -15.14 -21.75
CA ARG A 303 -14.16 -15.66 -22.98
C ARG A 303 -13.20 -15.73 -24.18
N ASN A 304 -12.32 -14.74 -24.30
CA ASN A 304 -11.50 -14.51 -25.50
C ASN A 304 -9.99 -14.75 -25.28
N ALA A 305 -9.59 -15.34 -24.15
CA ALA A 305 -8.17 -15.54 -23.85
C ALA A 305 -7.62 -16.81 -24.53
N VAL A 306 -6.46 -16.67 -25.20
CA VAL A 306 -5.64 -17.77 -25.74
C VAL A 306 -4.86 -18.51 -24.62
N GLY A 307 -5.26 -18.32 -23.36
CA GLY A 307 -4.57 -18.85 -22.17
C GLY A 307 -5.56 -19.30 -21.09
N GLY A 308 -5.13 -20.27 -20.28
CA GLY A 308 -5.94 -20.93 -19.26
C GLY A 308 -6.39 -20.03 -18.10
N VAL A 309 -6.97 -20.66 -17.07
CA VAL A 309 -7.54 -20.00 -15.88
C VAL A 309 -6.52 -19.05 -15.22
N LYS A 310 -6.91 -17.78 -15.00
CA LYS A 310 -6.12 -16.79 -14.26
C LYS A 310 -6.57 -16.76 -12.80
N ALA A 311 -5.65 -16.99 -11.87
CA ALA A 311 -5.92 -16.86 -10.44
C ALA A 311 -6.18 -15.39 -10.07
N ILE A 312 -7.23 -15.12 -9.31
CA ILE A 312 -7.64 -13.77 -8.88
C ILE A 312 -7.61 -13.59 -7.36
N LEU A 313 -7.73 -14.67 -6.58
CA LEU A 313 -7.64 -14.67 -5.11
C LEU A 313 -6.90 -15.92 -4.66
N ASP A 314 -5.99 -15.78 -3.70
CA ASP A 314 -5.16 -16.87 -3.21
C ASP A 314 -5.18 -16.94 -1.67
N TYR A 315 -5.84 -17.96 -1.13
CA TYR A 315 -6.04 -18.17 0.31
C TYR A 315 -5.12 -19.26 0.83
N ARG A 316 -4.67 -19.11 2.07
CA ARG A 316 -4.04 -20.19 2.84
C ARG A 316 -5.08 -20.86 3.72
N VAL A 317 -4.96 -22.17 3.90
CA VAL A 317 -5.83 -22.95 4.78
C VAL A 317 -5.02 -23.45 5.97
N GLY A 318 -5.52 -23.24 7.19
CA GLY A 318 -4.81 -23.66 8.40
C GLY A 318 -5.70 -23.88 9.62
N GLY A 319 -5.35 -24.87 10.44
CA GLY A 319 -5.95 -25.11 11.77
C GLY A 319 -5.19 -24.37 12.88
N ARG A 320 -5.91 -23.92 13.92
CA ARG A 320 -5.48 -23.10 15.07
C ARG A 320 -3.97 -23.06 15.43
N ARG A 321 -3.51 -21.80 15.58
CA ARG A 321 -2.32 -21.24 16.27
C ARG A 321 -0.93 -21.62 15.71
N GLN A 322 -0.33 -20.63 15.07
CA GLN A 322 1.07 -20.29 15.37
C GLN A 322 1.12 -18.84 15.85
N SER A 323 1.95 -18.61 16.87
CA SER A 323 2.44 -17.31 17.30
C SER A 323 2.91 -16.47 16.10
N PRO A 324 3.00 -15.13 16.24
CA PRO A 324 3.30 -14.27 15.11
C PRO A 324 4.60 -14.73 14.41
N PRO A 325 4.66 -14.76 13.07
CA PRO A 325 5.93 -14.99 12.39
C PRO A 325 6.95 -13.95 12.87
N ALA A 326 8.20 -14.35 13.10
CA ALA A 326 9.27 -13.48 13.64
C ALA A 326 9.40 -12.11 12.94
N ALA A 327 8.95 -11.98 11.68
CA ALA A 327 8.86 -10.72 10.95
C ALA A 327 7.91 -9.69 11.61
N THR A 328 6.80 -10.12 12.20
CA THR A 328 5.80 -9.23 12.83
C THR A 328 6.23 -8.70 14.20
N LEU A 329 7.07 -9.43 14.94
CA LEU A 329 7.53 -8.97 16.27
C LEU A 329 8.53 -7.81 16.14
N VAL A 330 9.39 -7.84 15.12
CA VAL A 330 10.33 -6.74 14.81
C VAL A 330 9.55 -5.48 14.43
N ASP A 331 8.56 -5.61 13.55
CA ASP A 331 7.72 -4.48 13.13
C ASP A 331 6.87 -3.95 14.30
N GLU A 332 6.38 -4.83 15.18
CA GLU A 332 5.63 -4.44 16.38
C GLU A 332 6.51 -3.74 17.42
N ILE A 333 7.76 -4.16 17.60
CA ILE A 333 8.75 -3.50 18.47
C ILE A 333 9.13 -2.13 17.90
N VAL A 334 9.37 -2.03 16.60
CA VAL A 334 9.67 -0.76 15.91
C VAL A 334 8.49 0.20 15.99
N LEU A 335 7.26 -0.30 15.82
CA LEU A 335 6.04 0.47 15.97
C LEU A 335 5.86 0.95 17.41
N LYS A 336 6.06 0.10 18.42
CA LYS A 336 5.95 0.47 19.85
C LYS A 336 7.02 1.48 20.27
N LEU A 337 8.26 1.35 19.78
CA LEU A 337 9.35 2.31 20.02
C LEU A 337 9.05 3.68 19.37
N ASN A 338 8.50 3.68 18.15
CA ASN A 338 8.11 4.90 17.45
C ASN A 338 6.85 5.54 18.04
N ASP A 339 5.95 4.76 18.65
CA ASP A 339 4.76 5.26 19.34
C ASP A 339 5.12 5.84 20.72
N ALA A 340 6.04 5.22 21.46
CA ALA A 340 6.59 5.76 22.70
C ALA A 340 7.30 7.11 22.48
N ARG A 341 8.15 7.20 21.43
CA ARG A 341 8.77 8.47 20.99
C ARG A 341 7.75 9.56 20.67
N ARG A 342 6.58 9.21 20.14
CA ARG A 342 5.54 10.16 19.73
C ARG A 342 4.61 10.57 20.88
N ARG A 343 4.31 9.66 21.81
CA ARG A 343 3.44 9.94 22.96
C ARG A 343 4.10 10.84 24.00
N GLU A 344 5.41 10.74 24.18
CA GLU A 344 6.10 11.49 25.22
C GLU A 344 6.49 12.91 24.79
N GLY A 345 6.48 13.24 23.49
CA GLY A 345 6.71 14.62 23.03
C GLY A 345 8.06 15.23 23.44
N VAL A 346 9.08 14.41 23.75
CA VAL A 346 10.36 14.88 24.28
C VAL A 346 11.46 14.76 23.21
N ASN A 347 11.87 15.90 22.65
CA ASN A 347 12.99 15.98 21.70
C ASN A 347 14.34 16.32 22.38
N THR A 348 14.41 16.24 23.72
CA THR A 348 15.61 16.65 24.48
C THR A 348 15.77 15.82 25.74
N LEU A 349 16.31 14.61 25.61
CA LEU A 349 17.07 13.96 26.69
C LEU A 349 18.45 13.63 26.14
N ARG A 350 19.51 13.99 26.86
CA ARG A 350 20.87 13.62 26.47
C ARG A 350 21.03 12.10 26.60
N ARG A 351 21.73 11.51 25.63
CA ARG A 351 21.94 10.07 25.46
C ARG A 351 22.35 9.35 26.76
N ASP A 352 23.08 10.04 27.62
CA ASP A 352 23.65 9.50 28.85
C ASP A 352 22.59 9.34 29.98
N GLU A 353 21.60 10.26 30.04
CA GLU A 353 20.48 10.19 31.01
C GLU A 353 19.48 9.07 30.68
N LEU A 354 19.28 8.80 29.39
CA LEU A 354 18.44 7.71 28.92
C LEU A 354 19.12 6.35 29.20
N LEU A 355 20.44 6.29 29.04
CA LEU A 355 21.25 5.12 29.35
C LEU A 355 21.30 4.85 30.84
N ASP A 356 21.47 5.86 31.70
CA ASP A 356 21.47 5.67 33.16
C ASP A 356 20.13 5.20 33.70
N ARG A 357 19.00 5.64 33.13
CA ARG A 357 17.66 5.21 33.56
C ARG A 357 17.29 3.80 33.09
N VAL A 358 17.71 3.42 31.88
CA VAL A 358 17.53 2.06 31.35
C VAL A 358 18.54 1.09 31.98
N ALA A 359 19.76 1.54 32.28
CA ALA A 359 20.79 0.78 32.97
C ALA A 359 20.47 0.60 34.47
N ALA A 360 19.92 1.60 35.16
CA ALA A 360 19.52 1.46 36.56
C ALA A 360 18.42 0.40 36.77
N ALA A 361 17.59 0.17 35.75
CA ALA A 361 16.53 -0.84 35.79
C ALA A 361 17.07 -2.28 35.77
N HIS A 362 18.21 -2.57 35.11
CA HIS A 362 18.67 -3.97 34.93
C HIS A 362 20.20 -4.21 34.96
N ALA A 363 21.06 -3.20 35.14
CA ALA A 363 22.52 -3.33 34.92
C ALA A 363 23.37 -3.71 36.15
N ARG A 364 22.77 -3.99 37.32
CA ARG A 364 23.57 -4.38 38.50
C ARG A 364 24.28 -5.73 38.35
N GLU A 365 23.77 -6.62 37.51
CA GLU A 365 24.41 -7.91 37.21
C GLU A 365 25.31 -7.83 35.95
N MET A 366 24.87 -7.13 34.92
CA MET A 366 25.55 -7.06 33.62
C MET A 366 26.87 -6.26 33.66
N SER A 367 27.01 -5.31 34.61
CA SER A 367 28.25 -4.54 34.80
C SER A 367 29.40 -5.35 35.41
N ARG A 368 29.12 -6.53 35.99
CA ARG A 368 30.16 -7.33 36.64
C ARG A 368 30.98 -8.17 35.65
N GLN A 369 30.41 -8.49 34.48
CA GLN A 369 31.03 -9.38 33.49
C GLN A 369 31.59 -8.68 32.22
N LEU A 370 31.27 -7.41 31.97
CA LEU A 370 31.66 -6.70 30.73
C LEU A 370 32.77 -5.65 30.93
N ARG A 371 33.87 -6.01 31.62
CA ARG A 371 34.98 -5.07 31.90
C ARG A 371 36.01 -4.88 30.78
N THR A 372 35.81 -5.44 29.59
CA THR A 372 36.87 -5.45 28.56
C THR A 372 36.43 -5.06 27.15
N ILE A 373 35.20 -4.58 26.94
CA ILE A 373 34.70 -4.23 25.61
C ILE A 373 34.64 -2.71 25.43
N ASP A 374 35.29 -2.21 24.37
CA ASP A 374 35.32 -0.80 23.97
C ASP A 374 33.96 -0.38 23.38
N LYS A 375 33.35 0.68 23.91
CA LYS A 375 31.89 0.93 23.84
C LYS A 375 31.52 2.04 22.86
N SER A 376 31.70 1.79 21.56
CA SER A 376 31.23 2.74 20.54
C SER A 376 30.38 2.17 19.41
N ALA A 377 29.81 0.96 19.50
CA ALA A 377 28.63 0.56 18.69
C ALA A 377 28.07 -0.80 19.14
N CYS A 378 27.24 -0.84 20.18
CA CYS A 378 26.49 -2.05 20.53
C CYS A 378 24.98 -1.83 20.42
N LEU A 379 24.30 -2.75 19.74
CA LEU A 379 22.86 -2.93 19.82
C LEU A 379 22.60 -4.15 20.71
N VAL A 380 21.85 -3.97 21.81
CA VAL A 380 21.46 -5.04 22.72
C VAL A 380 19.97 -5.28 22.58
N ALA A 381 19.58 -6.52 22.27
CA ALA A 381 18.18 -6.93 22.20
C ALA A 381 17.97 -8.23 23.00
N ALA A 382 16.90 -8.27 23.79
CA ALA A 382 16.45 -9.47 24.48
C ALA A 382 15.40 -10.19 23.62
N VAL A 383 15.55 -11.50 23.41
CA VAL A 383 14.61 -12.30 22.59
C VAL A 383 14.27 -13.59 23.33
N ASP A 384 12.98 -13.83 23.58
CA ASP A 384 12.50 -15.13 24.05
C ASP A 384 12.52 -16.12 22.87
N THR A 385 13.38 -17.14 22.92
CA THR A 385 13.43 -18.19 21.89
C THR A 385 12.29 -19.20 22.11
N PRO A 386 11.52 -19.56 21.08
CA PRO A 386 10.57 -20.66 21.17
C PRO A 386 11.33 -21.97 21.43
N GLY A 387 10.84 -22.78 22.37
CA GLY A 387 11.49 -24.04 22.74
C GLY A 387 11.74 -24.94 21.52
N GLY A 388 12.98 -25.41 21.38
CA GLY A 388 13.41 -26.36 20.34
C GLY A 388 14.31 -25.81 19.24
N VAL A 389 14.61 -24.50 19.21
CA VAL A 389 15.61 -23.93 18.29
C VAL A 389 16.89 -23.64 19.05
N SER A 390 18.03 -24.19 18.58
CA SER A 390 19.31 -23.89 19.22
C SER A 390 19.68 -22.41 19.00
N VAL A 391 20.27 -21.79 20.02
CA VAL A 391 20.65 -20.37 20.01
C VAL A 391 21.59 -20.04 18.84
N ALA A 392 22.46 -20.98 18.46
CA ALA A 392 23.36 -20.85 17.33
C ALA A 392 22.63 -20.85 15.98
N ASP A 393 21.59 -21.68 15.84
CA ASP A 393 20.81 -21.79 14.60
C ASP A 393 19.95 -20.54 14.38
N PHE A 394 19.35 -19.99 15.44
CA PHE A 394 18.57 -18.76 15.34
C PHE A 394 19.45 -17.55 14.96
N ALA A 395 20.61 -17.41 15.61
CA ALA A 395 21.56 -16.34 15.29
C ALA A 395 22.10 -16.48 13.86
N GLY A 396 22.43 -17.70 13.43
CA GLY A 396 22.86 -18.00 12.06
C GLY A 396 21.78 -17.65 11.02
N GLN A 397 20.53 -18.00 11.28
CA GLN A 397 19.40 -17.69 10.39
C GLN A 397 19.10 -16.19 10.33
N PHE A 398 19.17 -15.49 11.46
CA PHE A 398 18.97 -14.04 11.50
C PHE A 398 20.06 -13.28 10.72
N ILE A 399 21.32 -13.66 10.91
CA ILE A 399 22.46 -13.08 10.16
C ILE A 399 22.36 -13.44 8.67
N SER A 400 22.00 -14.69 8.34
CA SER A 400 21.81 -15.13 6.96
C SER A 400 20.67 -14.38 6.27
N SER A 401 19.57 -14.12 6.99
CA SER A 401 18.44 -13.30 6.52
C SER A 401 18.84 -11.85 6.25
N LEU A 402 19.75 -11.28 7.05
CA LEU A 402 20.30 -9.95 6.81
C LEU A 402 21.23 -9.90 5.58
N MET A 403 21.88 -11.03 5.24
CA MET A 403 22.87 -11.14 4.17
C MET A 403 22.27 -11.53 2.81
N HIS A 404 21.21 -12.34 2.78
CA HIS A 404 20.62 -12.88 1.54
C HIS A 404 19.51 -12.03 0.90
N ASP A 405 18.97 -11.04 1.62
CA ASP A 405 17.92 -10.18 1.09
C ASP A 405 18.55 -9.07 0.20
N GLY A 406 18.78 -9.41 -1.08
CA GLY A 406 19.44 -8.59 -2.10
C GLY A 406 18.82 -7.21 -2.36
N GLY A 407 17.72 -6.86 -1.68
CA GLY A 407 17.08 -5.54 -1.69
C GLY A 407 17.55 -4.55 -0.60
N ARG A 408 18.34 -4.98 0.40
CA ARG A 408 18.79 -4.12 1.51
C ARG A 408 20.29 -3.83 1.50
N ARG A 409 20.79 -3.25 0.40
CA ARG A 409 22.19 -2.80 0.28
C ARG A 409 22.61 -1.69 1.26
N SER A 410 21.69 -1.07 2.01
CA SER A 410 22.02 -0.02 2.98
C SER A 410 22.56 -0.52 4.32
N TRP A 411 22.31 -1.78 4.69
CA TRP A 411 22.94 -2.41 5.87
C TRP A 411 24.24 -3.12 5.49
N ALA A 412 24.28 -3.72 4.30
CA ALA A 412 25.47 -4.40 3.76
C ALA A 412 26.65 -3.46 3.49
N CYS A 413 26.40 -2.15 3.26
CA CYS A 413 27.49 -1.18 3.03
C CYS A 413 28.25 -0.81 4.34
N ALA A 414 27.69 -1.10 5.52
CA ALA A 414 28.42 -1.00 6.79
C ALA A 414 29.22 -2.29 7.08
N ALA A 415 28.79 -3.43 6.52
CA ALA A 415 29.39 -4.74 6.76
C ALA A 415 30.61 -5.05 5.86
N SER A 416 30.85 -4.27 4.80
CA SER A 416 31.91 -4.61 3.84
C SER A 416 33.32 -4.38 4.37
N HIS A 417 33.52 -3.69 5.51
CA HIS A 417 34.86 -3.39 6.04
C HIS A 417 35.07 -3.67 7.54
N ARG A 418 34.15 -4.32 8.24
CA ARG A 418 34.20 -4.44 9.70
C ARG A 418 33.69 -5.79 10.19
N ARG A 419 34.46 -6.48 11.05
CA ARG A 419 34.14 -7.83 11.56
C ARG A 419 32.97 -7.73 12.55
N LEU A 420 31.87 -8.40 12.26
CA LEU A 420 30.72 -8.50 13.17
C LEU A 420 31.03 -9.49 14.29
N GLY A 421 31.02 -9.02 15.54
CA GLY A 421 31.10 -9.86 16.74
C GLY A 421 29.72 -10.14 17.33
N VAL A 422 29.46 -11.38 17.76
CA VAL A 422 28.19 -11.76 18.39
C VAL A 422 28.48 -12.38 19.75
N GLY A 423 27.94 -11.77 20.82
CA GLY A 423 27.97 -12.30 22.17
C GLY A 423 26.59 -12.74 22.63
N THR A 424 26.51 -13.80 23.44
CA THR A 424 25.26 -14.29 24.04
C THR A 424 25.41 -14.44 25.55
N ALA A 425 24.32 -14.21 26.29
CA ALA A 425 24.25 -14.44 27.73
C ALA A 425 22.85 -14.95 28.12
N GLU A 426 22.76 -15.76 29.16
CA GLU A 426 21.49 -16.26 29.69
C GLU A 426 21.24 -15.76 31.10
N ALA A 427 20.04 -15.26 31.37
CA ALA A 427 19.60 -14.85 32.71
C ALA A 427 18.07 -15.05 32.85
N GLU A 428 17.64 -15.56 34.00
CA GLU A 428 16.22 -15.80 34.34
C GLU A 428 15.45 -16.63 33.30
N GLY A 429 16.12 -17.63 32.70
CA GLY A 429 15.52 -18.49 31.67
C GLY A 429 15.32 -17.79 30.32
N ARG A 430 15.96 -16.64 30.11
CA ARG A 430 15.95 -15.87 28.86
C ARG A 430 17.35 -15.70 28.31
N THR A 431 17.45 -15.70 26.98
CA THR A 431 18.73 -15.52 26.27
C THR A 431 18.79 -14.11 25.68
N TYR A 432 19.91 -13.44 25.90
CA TYR A 432 20.20 -12.08 25.46
C TYR A 432 21.30 -12.12 24.40
N PHE A 433 21.16 -11.28 23.37
CA PHE A 433 22.15 -11.15 22.30
C PHE A 433 22.72 -9.73 22.29
N CYS A 434 24.04 -9.65 22.13
CA CYS A 434 24.75 -8.41 21.86
C CYS A 434 25.43 -8.50 20.51
N LEU A 435 25.11 -7.57 19.62
CA LEU A 435 25.81 -7.40 18.35
C LEU A 435 26.81 -6.26 18.52
N GLU A 436 28.09 -6.60 18.39
CA GLU A 436 29.19 -5.65 18.42
C GLU A 436 29.65 -5.39 16.99
N PHE A 437 29.56 -4.12 16.59
CA PHE A 437 30.08 -3.66 15.31
C PHE A 437 31.44 -3.00 15.57
N GLN A 438 32.54 -3.73 15.36
CA GLN A 438 33.90 -3.18 15.46
C GLN A 438 34.24 -2.35 14.25
#